data_AF-A0A849K8K1-F1
#
_entry.id   AF-A0A849K8K1-F1
#
_cell.length_a   1.000
_cell.length_b   1.000
_cell.length_c   1.000
_cell.angle_alpha   90.00
_cell.angle_beta   90.00
_cell.angle_gamma   90.00
#
_symmetry.space_group_name_H-M   'P 1'
#
loop_
_entity.id
_entity.type
_entity.pdbx_description
1 polymer ?
#
loop_
_entity_poly.entity_id
_entity_poly.type
_entity_poly.pdbx_seq_one_letter_code
_entity_poly.pdbx_strand_id
1 'polypeptide(L)'
;MRRSSGTCPATWACCRRTRCRCKPSCPSPWPKCRCRAYHEAVTYPLPFSEFEAAERAIGCDEVIARSWEPDTTIATHSHPFRARALVVQGEMWLTVEGATQHLRPGDRFDLPAGKPHAERYGPEGATYWVARSNARAS
;
A
#
# COMPACT_ATOMS: atom_id res chain seq x y z
N MET A 1 17.01 44.89 -2.14
CA MET A 1 17.27 43.68 -2.95
C MET A 1 15.95 42.99 -3.26
N ARG A 2 15.39 43.20 -4.46
CA ARG A 2 14.12 42.62 -4.94
C ARG A 2 14.36 41.15 -5.32
N ARG A 3 13.54 40.22 -4.82
CA ARG A 3 13.45 38.85 -5.36
C ARG A 3 12.40 38.83 -6.47
N SER A 4 12.82 38.43 -7.65
CA SER A 4 11.99 38.26 -8.84
C SER A 4 10.92 37.19 -8.60
N SER A 5 9.66 37.54 -8.85
CA SER A 5 8.51 36.64 -8.92
C SER A 5 8.52 35.93 -10.27
N GLY A 6 8.91 34.65 -10.29
CA GLY A 6 8.78 33.78 -11.47
C GLY A 6 7.39 33.16 -11.53
N THR A 7 6.71 33.34 -12.67
CA THR A 7 5.42 32.71 -12.99
C THR A 7 5.64 31.25 -13.42
N CYS A 8 4.85 30.31 -12.89
CA CYS A 8 4.90 28.90 -13.26
C CYS A 8 4.12 28.67 -14.59
N PRO A 9 4.62 27.89 -15.57
CA PRO A 9 3.93 27.64 -16.82
C PRO A 9 2.62 26.85 -16.62
N ALA A 10 1.57 27.32 -17.28
CA ALA A 10 0.17 27.00 -17.03
C ALA A 10 -0.34 25.68 -17.65
N THR A 11 0.45 24.60 -17.68
CA THR A 11 0.02 23.30 -18.23
C THR A 11 -0.12 22.19 -17.20
N TRP A 12 0.08 22.48 -15.91
CA TRP A 12 -0.08 21.49 -14.84
C TRP A 12 -1.38 21.75 -14.05
N ALA A 13 -2.34 20.84 -14.19
CA ALA A 13 -3.65 20.86 -13.53
C ALA A 13 -3.62 20.78 -11.99
N CYS A 14 -2.43 20.74 -11.37
CA CYS A 14 -2.27 20.57 -9.93
C CYS A 14 -2.48 21.86 -9.10
N CYS A 15 -2.73 23.01 -9.74
CA CYS A 15 -2.63 24.33 -9.08
C CYS A 15 -3.98 25.06 -8.86
N ARG A 16 -5.06 24.37 -8.48
CA ARG A 16 -6.35 25.01 -8.10
C ARG A 16 -6.83 24.76 -6.66
N ARG A 17 -5.95 24.38 -5.72
CA ARG A 17 -6.27 24.50 -4.28
C ARG A 17 -5.16 25.23 -3.53
N THR A 18 -5.58 26.24 -2.79
CA THR A 18 -4.91 27.47 -2.31
C THR A 18 -3.73 27.31 -1.33
N ARG A 19 -3.14 26.13 -1.09
CA ARG A 19 -2.02 25.98 -0.11
C ARG A 19 -1.00 24.88 -0.44
N CYS A 20 -0.37 24.91 -1.62
CA CYS A 20 0.86 24.15 -1.85
C CYS A 20 2.05 25.10 -1.95
N ARG A 21 2.86 25.17 -0.87
CA ARG A 21 4.15 25.87 -0.89
C ARG A 21 5.22 24.88 -1.35
N CYS A 22 5.53 24.86 -2.64
CA CYS A 22 6.65 24.09 -3.17
C CYS A 22 7.97 24.68 -2.61
N LYS A 23 8.76 23.88 -1.89
CA LYS A 23 10.15 24.24 -1.57
C LYS A 23 11.06 23.77 -2.72
N PRO A 24 11.98 24.62 -3.21
CA PRO A 24 12.78 24.36 -4.42
C PRO A 24 13.94 23.37 -4.25
N SER A 25 13.92 22.50 -3.23
CA SER A 25 15.07 21.67 -2.86
C SER A 25 14.65 20.28 -2.37
N CYS A 26 13.93 19.52 -3.20
CA CYS A 26 13.69 18.10 -2.90
C CYS A 26 14.39 17.23 -3.95
N PRO A 27 15.65 16.84 -3.71
CA PRO A 27 16.31 15.80 -4.50
C PRO A 27 16.00 14.46 -3.83
N SER A 28 14.92 13.77 -4.23
CA SER A 28 14.70 12.39 -3.79
C SER A 28 13.95 11.60 -4.87
N PRO A 29 14.45 10.42 -5.25
CA PRO A 29 13.78 9.54 -6.21
C PRO A 29 12.64 8.68 -5.62
N TRP A 30 12.24 8.84 -4.35
CA TRP A 30 11.07 8.14 -3.75
C TRP A 30 10.31 9.02 -2.74
N PRO A 31 8.99 8.77 -2.51
CA PRO A 31 8.04 9.80 -2.13
C PRO A 31 8.00 10.03 -0.62
N LYS A 32 8.71 11.07 -0.16
CA LYS A 32 8.48 11.67 1.17
C LYS A 32 7.86 13.07 1.09
N CYS A 33 7.27 13.43 -0.06
CA CYS A 33 6.43 14.62 -0.18
C CYS A 33 5.02 14.33 0.35
N ARG A 34 4.84 14.57 1.65
CA ARG A 34 3.59 14.36 2.38
C ARG A 34 2.61 15.50 2.07
N CYS A 35 1.93 15.43 0.94
CA CYS A 35 0.83 16.34 0.58
C CYS A 35 -0.47 15.88 1.28
N ARG A 36 -1.11 16.78 2.03
CA ARG A 36 -2.35 16.54 2.81
C ARG A 36 -3.50 15.90 2.02
N ALA A 37 -3.52 16.09 0.70
CA ALA A 37 -4.55 15.53 -0.19
C ALA A 37 -4.46 14.00 -0.40
N TYR A 38 -3.32 13.36 -0.10
CA TYR A 38 -3.20 11.90 -0.28
C TYR A 38 -3.83 11.09 0.87
N HIS A 39 -4.04 11.72 2.04
CA HIS A 39 -4.70 11.07 3.18
C HIS A 39 -6.23 11.18 3.14
N GLU A 40 -6.81 12.08 2.34
CA GLU A 40 -8.26 12.34 2.34
C GLU A 40 -9.06 11.43 1.40
N ALA A 41 -8.41 10.54 0.63
CA ALA A 41 -9.10 9.67 -0.32
C ALA A 41 -9.40 8.25 0.18
N VAL A 42 -8.95 7.87 1.38
CA VAL A 42 -9.31 6.55 1.97
C VAL A 42 -9.71 6.77 3.42
N THR A 43 -10.97 7.15 3.64
CA THR A 43 -11.55 7.20 4.98
C THR A 43 -11.74 5.77 5.48
N TYR A 44 -11.00 5.41 6.54
CA TYR A 44 -11.26 4.17 7.28
C TYR A 44 -12.40 4.41 8.28
N PRO A 45 -13.32 3.46 8.47
CA PRO A 45 -13.28 2.09 7.93
C PRO A 45 -13.78 1.96 6.48
N LEU A 46 -12.93 1.42 5.61
CA LEU A 46 -13.30 0.93 4.27
C LEU A 46 -14.03 -0.41 4.44
N PRO A 47 -15.24 -0.64 3.90
CA PRO A 47 -15.88 -1.95 3.97
C PRO A 47 -15.19 -2.97 3.05
N PHE A 48 -15.24 -4.26 3.41
CA PHE A 48 -14.62 -5.34 2.62
C PHE A 48 -15.12 -5.36 1.16
N SER A 49 -16.42 -5.11 0.95
CA SER A 49 -17.02 -5.07 -0.39
C SER A 49 -16.42 -3.98 -1.29
N GLU A 50 -15.99 -2.86 -0.72
CA GLU A 50 -15.36 -1.78 -1.49
C GLU A 50 -13.92 -2.14 -1.84
N PHE A 51 -13.18 -2.78 -0.92
CA PHE A 51 -11.89 -3.39 -1.23
C PHE A 51 -12.02 -4.43 -2.33
N GLU A 52 -12.98 -5.35 -2.22
CA GLU A 52 -13.23 -6.39 -3.22
C GLU A 52 -13.57 -5.80 -4.59
N ALA A 53 -14.49 -4.85 -4.65
CA ALA A 53 -14.87 -4.20 -5.90
C ALA A 53 -13.67 -3.49 -6.56
N ALA A 54 -12.86 -2.77 -5.77
CA ALA A 54 -11.68 -2.08 -6.28
C ALA A 54 -10.61 -3.04 -6.82
N GLU A 55 -10.33 -4.13 -6.11
CA GLU A 55 -9.31 -5.10 -6.50
C GLU A 55 -9.78 -5.98 -7.69
N ARG A 56 -11.07 -6.32 -7.77
CA ARG A 56 -11.64 -6.97 -8.96
C ARG A 56 -11.61 -6.07 -10.19
N ALA A 57 -11.87 -4.77 -10.04
CA ALA A 57 -11.87 -3.81 -11.15
C ALA A 57 -10.49 -3.68 -11.83
N ILE A 58 -9.40 -3.95 -11.11
CA ILE A 58 -8.03 -3.98 -11.65
C ILE A 58 -7.58 -5.37 -12.13
N GLY A 59 -8.48 -6.35 -12.13
CA GLY A 59 -8.25 -7.68 -12.71
C GLY A 59 -7.82 -8.78 -11.72
N CYS A 60 -7.96 -8.56 -10.40
CA CYS A 60 -7.78 -9.66 -9.44
C CYS A 60 -8.94 -10.66 -9.55
N ASP A 61 -8.63 -11.95 -9.43
CA ASP A 61 -9.58 -13.04 -9.66
C ASP A 61 -10.17 -13.62 -8.36
N GLU A 62 -9.42 -13.58 -7.27
CA GLU A 62 -9.84 -14.00 -5.93
C GLU A 62 -9.63 -12.87 -4.92
N VAL A 63 -10.63 -12.55 -4.09
CA VAL A 63 -10.50 -11.60 -2.98
C VAL A 63 -11.06 -12.23 -1.70
N ILE A 64 -10.25 -12.28 -0.65
CA ILE A 64 -10.57 -12.98 0.59
C ILE A 64 -10.03 -12.23 1.82
N ALA A 65 -10.68 -12.44 2.97
CA ALA A 65 -10.12 -12.09 4.26
C ALA A 65 -9.28 -13.26 4.81
N ARG A 66 -8.11 -12.95 5.38
CA ARG A 66 -7.24 -13.91 6.07
C ARG A 66 -7.01 -13.42 7.49
N SER A 67 -7.25 -14.30 8.45
CA SER A 67 -6.99 -14.06 9.87
C SER A 67 -5.93 -15.04 10.35
N TRP A 68 -5.02 -14.54 11.17
CA TRP A 68 -3.89 -15.26 11.72
C TRP A 68 -3.88 -15.16 13.24
N GLU A 69 -3.54 -16.26 13.89
CA GLU A 69 -3.45 -16.34 15.35
C GLU A 69 -2.28 -15.49 15.90
N PRO A 70 -2.38 -15.02 17.15
CA PRO A 70 -1.29 -14.39 17.88
C PRO A 70 0.05 -15.10 17.74
N ASP A 71 1.13 -14.31 17.64
CA ASP A 71 2.53 -14.76 17.63
C ASP A 71 2.88 -15.80 16.55
N THR A 72 2.01 -15.98 15.55
CA THR A 72 2.24 -16.89 14.44
C THR A 72 3.45 -16.43 13.62
N THR A 73 4.29 -17.38 13.22
CA THR A 73 5.41 -17.14 12.29
C THR A 73 5.34 -18.12 11.14
N ILE A 74 5.36 -17.59 9.92
CA ILE A 74 5.45 -18.35 8.68
C ILE A 74 6.85 -18.18 8.14
N ALA A 75 7.58 -19.30 8.05
CA ALA A 75 8.92 -19.33 7.48
C ALA A 75 8.92 -18.88 6.00
N THR A 76 10.11 -18.69 5.44
CA THR A 76 10.26 -18.24 4.05
C THR A 76 9.54 -19.19 3.09
N HIS A 77 8.61 -18.65 2.31
CA HIS A 77 7.82 -19.39 1.34
C HIS A 77 7.48 -18.51 0.13
N SER A 78 6.81 -19.07 -0.87
CA SER A 78 6.35 -18.34 -2.06
C SER A 78 5.07 -18.98 -2.59
N HIS A 79 4.37 -18.26 -3.47
CA HIS A 79 3.13 -18.72 -4.10
C HIS A 79 3.09 -18.33 -5.59
N PRO A 80 2.41 -19.10 -6.46
CA PRO A 80 2.38 -18.88 -7.90
C PRO A 80 1.44 -17.73 -8.36
N PHE A 81 0.81 -17.03 -7.41
CA PHE A 81 -0.03 -15.86 -7.67
C PHE A 81 0.60 -14.58 -7.10
N ARG A 82 0.24 -13.44 -7.67
CA ARG A 82 0.51 -12.13 -7.05
C ARG A 82 -0.49 -11.88 -5.93
N ALA A 83 -0.04 -11.31 -4.82
CA ALA A 83 -0.90 -10.94 -3.70
C ALA A 83 -0.87 -9.42 -3.47
N ARG A 84 -2.06 -8.81 -3.40
CA ARG A 84 -2.27 -7.41 -3.03
C ARG A 84 -3.10 -7.36 -1.77
N ALA A 85 -2.56 -6.81 -0.70
CA ALA A 85 -3.19 -6.90 0.60
C ALA A 85 -3.31 -5.56 1.32
N LEU A 86 -4.31 -5.49 2.21
CA LEU A 86 -4.59 -4.40 3.13
C LEU A 86 -4.76 -4.98 4.52
N VAL A 87 -3.91 -4.57 5.47
CA VAL A 87 -4.06 -4.96 6.87
C VAL A 87 -5.24 -4.19 7.47
N VAL A 88 -6.13 -4.90 8.18
CA VAL A 88 -7.37 -4.32 8.74
C VAL A 88 -7.46 -4.47 10.26
N GLN A 89 -6.69 -5.37 10.85
CA GLN A 89 -6.60 -5.60 12.30
C GLN A 89 -5.23 -6.15 12.68
N GLY A 90 -4.79 -5.86 13.90
CA GLY A 90 -3.54 -6.37 14.45
C GLY A 90 -2.32 -5.82 13.73
N GLU A 91 -1.22 -6.57 13.76
CA GLU A 91 0.02 -6.16 13.11
C GLU A 91 0.82 -7.34 12.58
N MET A 92 1.63 -7.08 11.56
CA MET A 92 2.50 -8.09 10.99
C MET A 92 3.84 -7.53 10.52
N TRP A 93 4.83 -8.40 10.42
CA TRP A 93 6.11 -8.14 9.79
C TRP A 93 6.23 -9.02 8.56
N LEU A 94 6.33 -8.38 7.39
CA LEU A 94 6.59 -9.05 6.12
C LEU A 94 8.07 -8.87 5.78
N THR A 95 8.79 -9.97 5.56
CA THR A 95 10.18 -9.92 5.14
C THR A 95 10.29 -10.40 3.70
N VAL A 96 10.78 -9.53 2.82
CA VAL A 96 11.00 -9.84 1.40
C VAL A 96 12.46 -9.52 1.08
N GLU A 97 13.20 -10.49 0.53
CA GLU A 97 14.63 -10.31 0.19
C GLU A 97 15.48 -9.76 1.36
N GLY A 98 15.20 -10.20 2.58
CA GLY A 98 15.93 -9.78 3.79
C GLY A 98 15.54 -8.41 4.33
N ALA A 99 14.67 -7.66 3.65
CA ALA A 99 14.10 -6.41 4.15
C ALA A 99 12.77 -6.68 4.84
N THR A 100 12.66 -6.29 6.12
CA THR A 100 11.44 -6.43 6.91
C THR A 100 10.67 -5.11 6.98
N GLN A 101 9.40 -5.16 6.59
CA GLN A 101 8.44 -4.08 6.78
C GLN A 101 7.46 -4.43 7.91
N HIS A 102 7.18 -3.47 8.78
CA HIS A 102 6.16 -3.57 9.82
C HIS A 102 4.87 -2.93 9.31
N LEU A 103 3.76 -3.66 9.37
CA LEU A 103 2.48 -3.30 8.79
C LEU A 103 1.38 -3.31 9.86
N ARG A 104 0.53 -2.30 9.82
CA ARG A 104 -0.57 -2.02 10.76
C ARG A 104 -1.87 -1.73 9.99
N PRO A 105 -3.02 -1.60 10.66
CA PRO A 105 -4.29 -1.37 9.97
C PRO A 105 -4.23 -0.12 9.09
N GLY A 106 -4.62 -0.27 7.83
CA GLY A 106 -4.51 0.76 6.78
C GLY A 106 -3.28 0.62 5.89
N ASP A 107 -2.25 -0.13 6.31
CA ASP A 107 -1.07 -0.39 5.47
C ASP A 107 -1.37 -1.43 4.40
N ARG A 108 -0.76 -1.24 3.23
CA ARG A 108 -0.88 -2.13 2.08
C ARG A 108 0.46 -2.77 1.73
N PHE A 109 0.41 -3.96 1.14
CA PHE A 109 1.57 -4.58 0.51
C PHE A 109 1.21 -5.25 -0.81
N ASP A 110 2.22 -5.34 -1.68
CA ASP A 110 2.13 -5.95 -3.00
C ASP A 110 3.28 -6.95 -3.11
N LEU A 111 2.94 -8.22 -3.34
CA LEU A 111 3.89 -9.30 -3.40
C LEU A 111 3.77 -10.00 -4.75
N PRO A 112 4.78 -9.88 -5.63
CA PRO A 112 4.83 -10.57 -6.91
C PRO A 112 4.74 -12.09 -6.76
N ALA A 113 4.20 -12.75 -7.79
CA ALA A 113 4.22 -14.21 -7.87
C ALA A 113 5.65 -14.76 -7.78
N GLY A 114 5.81 -15.88 -7.08
CA GLY A 114 7.09 -16.56 -6.89
C GLY A 114 8.09 -15.83 -5.99
N LYS A 115 7.73 -14.67 -5.42
CA LYS A 115 8.65 -13.91 -4.58
C LYS A 115 8.79 -14.55 -3.19
N PRO A 116 10.00 -15.01 -2.78
CA PRO A 116 10.20 -15.57 -1.45
C PRO A 116 9.99 -14.52 -0.36
N HIS A 117 9.23 -14.87 0.67
CA HIS A 117 8.93 -13.99 1.78
C HIS A 117 8.62 -14.78 3.06
N ALA A 118 8.81 -14.14 4.21
CA ALA A 118 8.44 -14.67 5.52
C ALA A 118 7.50 -13.71 6.23
N GLU A 119 6.66 -14.23 7.11
CA GLU A 119 5.66 -13.47 7.83
C GLU A 119 5.75 -13.74 9.33
N ARG A 120 5.57 -12.70 10.13
CA ARG A 120 5.38 -12.82 11.59
C ARG A 120 4.21 -11.95 12.00
N TYR A 121 3.37 -12.44 12.90
CA TYR A 121 2.20 -11.73 13.39
C TYR A 121 2.39 -11.33 14.85
N GLY A 122 1.78 -10.20 15.24
CA GLY A 122 1.89 -9.66 16.58
C GLY A 122 1.12 -10.46 17.64
N PRO A 123 1.17 -10.00 18.90
CA PRO A 123 0.50 -10.67 20.03
C PRO A 123 -1.03 -10.64 19.96
N GLU A 124 -1.61 -9.83 19.06
CA GLU A 124 -3.06 -9.81 18.78
C GLU A 124 -3.42 -10.59 17.50
N GLY A 125 -2.43 -11.23 16.87
CA GLY A 125 -2.57 -11.77 15.52
C GLY A 125 -2.68 -10.66 14.47
N ALA A 126 -3.21 -11.00 13.31
CA ALA A 126 -3.57 -10.01 12.30
C ALA A 126 -4.69 -10.50 11.39
N THR A 127 -5.49 -9.55 10.89
CA THR A 127 -6.37 -9.79 9.75
C THR A 127 -5.97 -8.88 8.61
N TYR A 128 -5.81 -9.45 7.42
CA TYR A 128 -5.66 -8.69 6.19
C TYR A 128 -6.65 -9.17 5.13
N TRP A 129 -7.08 -8.25 4.28
CA TRP A 129 -7.79 -8.58 3.05
C TRP A 129 -6.78 -8.69 1.94
N VAL A 130 -6.85 -9.78 1.16
CA VAL A 130 -5.92 -10.05 0.07
C VAL A 130 -6.68 -10.33 -1.20
N ALA A 131 -6.30 -9.62 -2.24
CA ALA A 131 -6.67 -9.91 -3.61
C ALA A 131 -5.51 -10.66 -4.28
N ARG A 132 -5.84 -11.74 -4.99
CA ARG A 132 -4.88 -12.55 -5.73
C ARG A 132 -5.08 -12.36 -7.22
N SER A 133 -3.99 -12.53 -7.96
CA SER A 133 -4.03 -12.61 -9.41
C SER A 133 -3.23 -13.83 -9.83
N ASN A 134 -3.91 -14.85 -10.32
CA ASN A 134 -3.26 -16.04 -10.85
C ASN A 134 -2.80 -15.77 -12.28
N ALA A 135 -1.74 -16.45 -12.70
CA ALA A 135 -1.47 -16.55 -14.14
C ALA A 135 -2.70 -17.21 -14.78
N ARG A 136 -3.31 -16.56 -15.77
CA ARG A 136 -4.40 -17.20 -16.53
C ARG A 136 -3.84 -18.49 -17.11
N ALA A 137 -4.48 -19.61 -16.79
CA ALA A 137 -4.27 -20.84 -17.53
C ALA A 137 -4.54 -20.52 -19.00
N SER A 138 -3.50 -20.66 -19.82
CA SER A 138 -3.57 -20.48 -21.28
C SER A 138 -4.27 -21.67 -21.92
#